data_AF-A0A7S1WX75-F1
#
_entry.id   AF-A0A7S1WX75-F1
#
_cell.length_a   1.000
_cell.length_b   1.000
_cell.length_c   1.000
_cell.angle_alpha   90.00
_cell.angle_beta   90.00
_cell.angle_gamma   90.00
#
_symmetry.space_group_name_H-M   'P 1'
#
loop_
_entity.id
_entity.type
_entity.pdbx_description
1 polymer ?
#
loop_
_entity_poly.entity_id
_entity_poly.type
_entity_poly.pdbx_seq_one_letter_code
_entity_poly.pdbx_strand_id
1 'polypeptide(L)'
;PLDGASNQGLLPRFLLEFDEEVTVHLNAAPVRLVPLGSSTAPTVTIQMTDTAKVRFTTCSYCALAGMVEFFISSQLEPETRYELTVPATSISDSSGNAWPGTVLSFTTECLATGCSTTQPPVPP
;
A
#
# COMPACT_ATOMS: atom_id res chain seq x y z
N PRO A 1 -4.71 -0.12 2.89
CA PRO A 1 -5.29 1.20 3.26
C PRO A 1 -5.92 1.85 2.03
N LEU A 2 -7.00 2.62 2.21
CA LEU A 2 -7.49 3.52 1.16
C LEU A 2 -6.64 4.80 1.11
N ASP A 3 -6.70 5.53 0.00
CA ASP A 3 -6.05 6.85 -0.08
C ASP A 3 -6.67 7.83 0.94
N GLY A 4 -5.81 8.58 1.60
CA GLY A 4 -6.16 9.51 2.67
C GLY A 4 -6.52 8.84 4.01
N ALA A 5 -6.42 7.52 4.14
CA ALA A 5 -6.83 6.83 5.35
C ALA A 5 -5.95 7.21 6.56
N SER A 6 -6.56 7.39 7.74
CA SER A 6 -5.86 7.66 9.00
C SER A 6 -6.00 6.49 9.98
N ASN A 7 -5.24 6.52 11.08
CA ASN A 7 -5.25 5.50 12.13
C ASN A 7 -5.01 4.07 11.59
N GLN A 8 -4.09 3.94 10.63
CA GLN A 8 -3.75 2.65 10.06
C GLN A 8 -2.75 1.92 10.96
N GLY A 9 -2.95 0.61 11.15
CA GLY A 9 -1.99 -0.20 11.90
C GLY A 9 -0.57 -0.11 11.35
N LEU A 10 0.42 -0.37 12.20
CA LEU A 10 1.84 -0.22 11.85
C LEU A 10 2.40 -1.31 10.94
N LEU A 11 1.62 -2.35 10.66
CA LEU A 11 1.93 -3.41 9.69
C LEU A 11 0.81 -3.49 8.65
N PRO A 12 0.66 -2.46 7.79
CA PRO A 12 -0.43 -2.42 6.84
C PRO A 12 -0.24 -3.48 5.74
N ARG A 13 -1.38 -3.94 5.23
CA ARG A 13 -1.46 -4.65 3.94
C ARG A 13 -2.17 -3.77 2.92
N PHE A 14 -1.69 -3.77 1.68
CA PHE A 14 -2.34 -3.10 0.57
C PHE A 14 -2.92 -4.14 -0.36
N LEU A 15 -4.22 -4.03 -0.60
CA LEU A 15 -4.95 -4.89 -1.51
C LEU A 15 -5.35 -4.04 -2.72
N LEU A 16 -4.95 -4.49 -3.91
CA LEU A 16 -5.46 -4.01 -5.18
C LEU A 16 -6.40 -5.06 -5.74
N GLU A 17 -7.62 -4.64 -6.06
CA GLU A 17 -8.65 -5.49 -6.62
C GLU A 17 -8.91 -5.07 -8.07
N PHE A 18 -9.05 -6.05 -8.94
CA PHE A 18 -9.33 -5.90 -10.36
C PHE A 18 -10.58 -6.72 -10.70
N ASP A 19 -11.44 -6.15 -11.54
CA ASP A 19 -12.64 -6.79 -12.06
C ASP A 19 -12.35 -7.81 -13.17
N GLU A 20 -11.08 -7.97 -13.54
CA GLU A 20 -10.58 -8.96 -14.50
C GLU A 20 -9.31 -9.67 -14.02
N GLU A 21 -8.92 -10.73 -14.71
CA GLU A 21 -7.63 -11.39 -14.45
C GLU A 21 -6.47 -10.49 -14.84
N VAL A 22 -5.47 -10.42 -13.96
CA VAL A 22 -4.27 -9.60 -14.18
C VAL A 22 -2.99 -10.42 -14.07
N THR A 23 -1.98 -9.99 -14.81
CA THR A 23 -0.62 -10.50 -14.77
C THR A 23 0.29 -9.50 -14.06
N VAL A 24 1.06 -9.96 -13.08
CA VAL A 24 2.10 -9.16 -12.41
C VAL A 24 3.42 -9.30 -13.17
N HIS A 25 4.01 -8.16 -13.53
CA HIS A 25 5.30 -8.11 -14.21
C HIS A 25 6.44 -8.09 -13.20
N LEU A 26 7.10 -9.25 -13.02
CA LEU A 26 8.16 -9.41 -12.01
C LEU A 26 9.39 -8.52 -12.23
N ASN A 27 9.63 -8.09 -13.46
CA ASN A 27 10.74 -7.19 -13.83
C ASN A 27 10.33 -5.70 -13.82
N ALA A 28 9.12 -5.38 -13.35
CA ALA A 28 8.67 -4.00 -13.27
C ALA A 28 9.44 -3.22 -12.20
N ALA A 29 9.30 -1.90 -12.24
CA ALA A 29 9.81 -1.04 -11.17
C ALA A 29 9.21 -1.48 -9.81
N PRO A 30 9.97 -1.34 -8.71
CA PRO A 30 9.50 -1.77 -7.41
C PRO A 30 8.43 -0.82 -6.86
N VAL A 31 7.55 -1.37 -6.01
CA VAL A 31 6.66 -0.55 -5.19
C VAL A 31 7.48 0.17 -4.14
N ARG A 32 7.16 1.45 -3.91
CA ARG A 32 7.83 2.29 -2.92
C ARG A 32 6.85 2.78 -1.89
N LEU A 33 7.26 2.75 -0.63
CA LEU A 33 6.54 3.36 0.47
C LEU A 33 7.47 4.38 1.12
N VAL A 34 7.12 5.65 0.98
CA VAL A 34 7.96 6.78 1.36
C VAL A 34 7.30 7.48 2.55
N PRO A 35 7.99 7.64 3.69
CA PRO A 35 7.51 8.50 4.77
C PRO A 35 7.58 9.96 4.32
N LEU A 36 6.55 10.73 4.64
CA LEU A 36 6.43 12.14 4.32
C LEU A 36 6.60 13.01 5.56
N GLY A 37 6.91 14.29 5.36
CA GLY A 37 7.07 15.26 6.43
C GLY A 37 8.42 15.15 7.13
N SER A 38 8.42 15.27 8.46
CA SER A 38 9.64 15.26 9.29
C SER A 38 10.03 13.87 9.81
N SER A 39 9.44 12.80 9.29
CA SER A 39 9.77 11.43 9.71
C SER A 39 11.20 11.05 9.30
N THR A 40 11.84 10.24 10.15
CA THR A 40 13.16 9.67 9.89
C THR A 40 13.11 8.23 9.39
N ALA A 41 11.91 7.67 9.21
CA ALA A 41 11.75 6.31 8.72
C ALA A 41 12.43 6.14 7.35
N PRO A 42 13.02 4.97 7.09
CA PRO A 42 13.56 4.67 5.77
C PRO A 42 12.42 4.47 4.75
N THR A 43 12.69 4.78 3.48
CA THR A 43 11.83 4.34 2.37
C THR A 43 11.84 2.81 2.29
N VAL A 44 10.66 2.20 2.27
CA VAL A 44 10.52 0.76 2.04
C VAL A 44 10.38 0.53 0.54
N THR A 45 11.18 -0.39 0.01
CA THR A 45 11.12 -0.83 -1.40
C THR A 45 10.69 -2.30 -1.44
N ILE A 46 9.69 -2.61 -2.26
CA ILE A 46 9.15 -3.95 -2.44
C ILE A 46 9.36 -4.35 -3.89
N GLN A 47 10.20 -5.35 -4.11
CA GLN A 47 10.41 -5.91 -5.44
C GLN A 47 9.23 -6.80 -5.80
N MET A 48 8.79 -6.77 -7.06
CA MET A 48 7.67 -7.62 -7.51
C MET A 48 8.01 -9.12 -7.43
N THR A 49 9.29 -9.46 -7.41
CA THR A 49 9.80 -10.83 -7.19
C THR A 49 9.79 -11.29 -5.73
N ASP A 50 9.53 -10.39 -4.76
CA ASP A 50 9.58 -10.71 -3.33
C ASP A 50 8.29 -11.44 -2.92
N THR A 51 8.28 -12.76 -3.03
CA THR A 51 7.12 -13.61 -2.72
C THR A 51 6.72 -13.61 -1.24
N ALA A 52 7.58 -13.11 -0.35
CA ALA A 52 7.23 -12.90 1.05
C ALA A 52 6.40 -11.61 1.26
N LYS A 53 6.48 -10.66 0.33
CA LYS A 53 5.80 -9.36 0.40
C LYS A 53 4.75 -9.14 -0.67
N VAL A 54 4.79 -9.89 -1.76
CA VAL A 54 3.86 -9.76 -2.87
C VAL A 54 3.14 -11.09 -3.05
N ARG A 55 1.80 -11.05 -2.93
CA ARG A 55 0.95 -12.19 -3.24
C ARG A 55 -0.02 -11.77 -4.33
N PHE A 56 -0.14 -12.57 -5.38
CA PHE A 56 -1.15 -12.36 -6.41
C PHE A 56 -2.05 -13.58 -6.45
N THR A 57 -3.35 -13.34 -6.61
CA THR A 57 -4.36 -14.39 -6.75
C THR A 57 -5.25 -14.02 -7.92
N THR A 58 -5.47 -14.94 -8.84
CA THR A 58 -6.46 -14.79 -9.91
C THR A 58 -7.58 -15.80 -9.73
N CYS A 59 -8.77 -15.43 -10.17
CA CYS A 59 -9.93 -16.31 -10.16
C CYS A 59 -10.79 -16.04 -11.39
N SER A 60 -10.70 -16.93 -12.38
CA SER A 60 -11.35 -16.78 -13.69
C SER A 60 -12.89 -16.71 -13.66
N TYR A 61 -13.51 -17.03 -12.52
CA TYR A 61 -14.97 -17.07 -12.35
C TYR A 61 -15.48 -16.23 -11.17
N CYS A 62 -14.61 -15.44 -10.55
CA CYS A 62 -14.97 -14.55 -9.45
C CYS A 62 -15.34 -13.17 -9.97
N ALA A 63 -16.22 -12.46 -9.27
CA ALA A 63 -16.51 -11.05 -9.57
C ALA A 63 -15.26 -10.15 -9.40
N LEU A 64 -14.34 -10.56 -8.54
CA LEU A 64 -12.99 -10.01 -8.45
C LEU A 64 -12.03 -11.07 -9.02
N ALA A 65 -11.66 -10.89 -10.28
CA ALA A 65 -10.88 -11.88 -11.02
C ALA A 65 -9.36 -11.70 -10.82
N GLY A 66 -8.92 -10.55 -10.31
CA GLY A 66 -7.53 -10.28 -9.98
C GLY A 66 -7.37 -9.61 -8.62
N MET A 67 -6.47 -10.13 -7.78
CA MET A 67 -6.10 -9.54 -6.50
C MET A 67 -4.58 -9.51 -6.35
N VAL A 68 -4.03 -8.36 -5.99
CA VAL A 68 -2.60 -8.19 -5.67
C VAL A 68 -2.46 -7.60 -4.26
N GLU A 69 -1.79 -8.34 -3.39
CA GLU A 69 -1.51 -7.96 -2.01
C GLU A 69 -0.04 -7.61 -1.82
N PHE A 70 0.21 -6.45 -1.18
CA PHE A 70 1.52 -6.04 -0.70
C PHE A 70 1.57 -6.04 0.82
N PHE A 71 2.53 -6.76 1.40
CA PHE A 71 2.76 -6.86 2.84
C PHE A 71 3.97 -6.01 3.24
N ILE A 72 3.78 -5.17 4.24
CA ILE A 72 4.88 -4.44 4.88
C ILE A 72 5.38 -5.28 6.06
N SER A 73 6.57 -5.86 5.91
CA SER A 73 7.14 -6.78 6.91
C SER A 73 7.80 -6.08 8.10
N SER A 74 8.03 -4.77 8.01
CA SER A 74 8.65 -3.96 9.07
C SER A 74 7.63 -3.02 9.68
N GLN A 75 7.61 -2.93 11.00
CA GLN A 75 6.75 -1.99 11.72
C GLN A 75 7.06 -0.55 11.29
N LEU A 76 6.03 0.17 10.86
CA LEU A 76 6.11 1.59 10.49
C LEU A 76 6.18 2.48 11.74
N GLU A 77 6.70 3.69 11.57
CA GLU A 77 6.70 4.71 12.62
C GLU A 77 5.24 5.12 12.91
N PRO A 78 4.83 5.26 14.19
CA PRO A 78 3.53 5.82 14.56
C PRO A 78 3.35 7.26 14.05
N GLU A 79 2.10 7.70 13.94
CA GLU A 79 1.73 9.08 13.57
C GLU A 79 2.43 9.63 12.31
N THR A 80 2.83 8.74 11.41
CA THR A 80 3.61 9.08 10.23
C THR A 80 2.74 8.95 8.99
N ARG A 81 2.75 10.00 8.17
CA ARG A 81 2.11 9.96 6.86
C ARG A 81 3.05 9.27 5.88
N TYR A 82 2.56 8.24 5.21
CA TYR A 82 3.27 7.54 4.16
C TYR A 82 2.58 7.74 2.82
N GLU A 83 3.38 7.74 1.76
CA GLU A 83 2.94 7.65 0.37
C GLU A 83 3.40 6.32 -0.22
N LEU A 84 2.45 5.54 -0.72
CA LEU A 84 2.69 4.32 -1.46
C LEU A 84 2.57 4.61 -2.96
N THR A 85 3.62 4.28 -3.70
CA THR A 85 3.64 4.33 -5.17
C THR A 85 3.71 2.91 -5.72
N VAL A 86 2.67 2.48 -6.44
CA VAL A 86 2.70 1.29 -7.28
C VAL A 86 2.90 1.76 -8.72
N PRO A 87 4.05 1.44 -9.35
CA PRO A 87 4.38 2.02 -10.65
C PRO A 87 3.45 1.55 -11.75
N ALA A 88 3.30 2.39 -12.77
CA ALA A 88 2.65 2.01 -14.02
C ALA A 88 3.30 0.76 -14.61
N THR A 89 2.54 0.02 -15.42
CA THR A 89 3.00 -1.16 -16.16
C THR A 89 3.48 -2.33 -15.30
N SER A 90 3.36 -2.25 -13.98
CA SER A 90 3.72 -3.37 -13.10
C SER A 90 2.70 -4.49 -13.10
N ILE A 91 1.49 -4.17 -13.56
CA ILE A 91 0.35 -5.07 -13.69
C ILE A 91 -0.25 -4.81 -15.08
N SER A 92 -0.70 -5.85 -15.77
CA SER A 92 -1.49 -5.74 -16.99
C SER A 92 -2.67 -6.69 -16.96
N ASP A 93 -3.70 -6.41 -17.74
CA ASP A 93 -4.77 -7.36 -17.97
C ASP A 93 -4.32 -8.54 -18.87
N SER A 94 -5.24 -9.47 -19.08
CA SER A 94 -5.06 -10.63 -19.97
C SER A 94 -4.94 -10.26 -21.47
N SER A 95 -5.41 -9.07 -21.85
CA SER A 95 -5.31 -8.54 -23.22
C SER A 95 -4.00 -7.78 -23.46
N GLY A 96 -3.17 -7.60 -22.41
CA GLY A 96 -1.91 -6.87 -22.45
C GLY A 96 -2.03 -5.36 -22.20
N ASN A 97 -3.19 -4.84 -21.81
CA ASN A 97 -3.32 -3.44 -21.43
C ASN A 97 -2.65 -3.22 -20.07
N ALA A 98 -1.69 -2.29 -20.03
CA ALA A 98 -0.97 -1.96 -18.82
C ALA A 98 -1.85 -1.15 -17.85
N TRP A 99 -1.86 -1.56 -16.58
CA TRP A 99 -2.46 -0.76 -15.52
C TRP A 99 -1.61 0.51 -15.29
N PRO A 100 -2.24 1.70 -15.18
CA PRO A 100 -1.52 2.98 -15.07
C PRO A 100 -0.75 3.15 -13.75
N GLY A 101 -0.89 2.23 -12.80
CA GLY A 101 -0.32 2.38 -11.46
C GLY A 101 -1.24 3.16 -10.53
N THR A 102 -0.80 3.37 -9.30
CA THR A 102 -1.51 4.22 -8.34
C THR A 102 -0.54 4.86 -7.36
N VAL A 103 -0.95 6.01 -6.84
CA VAL A 103 -0.32 6.66 -5.70
C VAL A 103 -1.40 6.85 -4.65
N LEU A 104 -1.14 6.39 -3.43
CA LEU A 104 -2.03 6.60 -2.30
C LEU A 104 -1.25 7.02 -1.08
N SER A 105 -1.91 7.69 -0.17
CA SER A 105 -1.34 8.14 1.09
C SER A 105 -2.17 7.64 2.26
N PHE A 106 -1.52 7.43 3.40
CA PHE A 106 -2.21 7.10 4.64
C PHE A 106 -1.37 7.54 5.84
N THR A 107 -1.99 7.64 7.01
CA THR A 107 -1.34 7.97 8.27
C THR A 107 -1.46 6.81 9.24
N THR A 108 -0.33 6.39 9.81
CA THR A 108 -0.28 5.34 10.82
C THR A 108 -0.91 5.79 12.13
N GLU A 109 -1.41 4.82 12.88
CA GLU A 109 -1.98 5.04 14.20
C GLU A 109 -0.94 5.54 15.20
N CYS A 110 -1.47 6.15 16.24
CA CYS A 110 -0.75 6.45 17.45
C CYS A 110 -0.58 5.18 18.30
N LEU A 111 0.64 4.83 18.71
CA LEU A 111 0.82 3.92 19.85
C LEU A 111 0.60 4.73 21.11
N ALA A 112 -0.36 4.32 21.95
CA ALA A 112 -0.92 5.08 23.08
C ALA A 112 0.05 5.68 24.13
N THR A 113 1.37 5.53 23.97
CA THR A 113 2.41 6.19 24.76
C THR A 113 3.18 7.19 23.88
N GLY A 114 2.82 8.48 23.94
CA GLY A 114 3.66 9.59 23.44
C GLY A 114 3.12 10.43 22.28
N CYS A 115 1.87 10.25 21.88
CA CYS A 115 1.30 10.97 20.74
C CYS A 115 0.91 12.41 21.07
N SER A 116 1.14 13.32 20.11
CA SER A 116 0.69 14.71 20.23
C SER A 116 -0.81 14.78 20.02
N THR A 117 -1.58 14.72 21.11
CA THR A 117 -3.02 14.95 21.07
C THR A 117 -3.32 16.40 20.71
N THR A 118 -3.28 16.77 19.44
CA THR A 118 -4.16 17.83 18.92
C THR A 118 -5.53 17.22 18.68
N GLN A 119 -6.18 16.79 19.76
CA GLN A 119 -7.61 16.55 19.76
C GLN A 119 -8.26 17.94 19.70
N PRO A 120 -9.19 18.21 18.76
CA PRO A 120 -9.97 19.44 18.78
C PRO A 120 -10.63 19.58 20.17
N PRO A 121 -10.63 20.78 20.78
CA PRO A 121 -11.27 20.98 22.07
C PRO A 121 -12.72 20.52 21.99
N VAL A 122 -13.11 19.62 22.90
CA VAL A 122 -14.50 19.21 23.09
C VAL A 122 -15.28 20.44 23.57
N PRO A 123 -16.31 20.92 22.86
CA PRO A 123 -17.15 22.01 23.32
C PRO A 123 -17.91 21.64 24.61
N PRO A 124 -18.22 22.61 25.49
CA PRO A 124 -18.91 22.38 26.75
C PRO A 124 -20.33 21.84 26.59
#